data_AF-A0A842TFH4-F1
#
_entry.id   AF-A0A842TFH4-F1
#
_cell.length_a   1.000
_cell.length_b   1.000
_cell.length_c   1.000
_cell.angle_alpha   90.00
_cell.angle_beta   90.00
_cell.angle_gamma   90.00
#
_symmetry.space_group_name_H-M   'P 1'
#
loop_
_entity.id
_entity.type
_entity.pdbx_description
1 polymer ?
#
loop_
_entity_poly.entity_id
_entity_poly.type
_entity_poly.pdbx_seq_one_letter_code
_entity_poly.pdbx_strand_id
1 'polypeptide(L)'
;MVHPKKSQLYKIRCYKSVFNIPKKSLDLAINILPIKSVLDALMDCIDFGVKSIIIESEKLFLENNPANKRKLREIKEKINESSQSRVMGPNSIGIYNAIKSQLRFTTSLIFFDRFPK
;
A
#
# COMPACT_ATOMS: atom_id res chain seq x y z
N MET A 1 -6.99 9.25 -2.64
CA MET A 1 -7.63 8.00 -2.20
C MET A 1 -8.21 7.30 -3.41
N VAL A 2 -8.08 5.97 -3.48
CA VAL A 2 -8.61 5.15 -4.58
C VAL A 2 -9.76 4.32 -4.03
N HIS A 3 -10.92 4.37 -4.67
CA HIS A 3 -12.08 3.59 -4.28
C HIS A 3 -12.92 3.24 -5.53
N PRO A 4 -13.25 1.95 -5.78
CA PRO A 4 -13.85 1.52 -7.04
C PRO A 4 -15.28 2.04 -7.24
N LYS A 5 -16.04 2.26 -6.16
CA LYS A 5 -17.45 2.69 -6.24
C LYS A 5 -17.68 4.16 -5.88
N LYS A 6 -17.20 4.61 -4.73
CA LYS A 6 -17.42 5.98 -4.21
C LYS A 6 -16.62 7.01 -5.01
N SER A 7 -17.19 8.21 -5.18
CA SER A 7 -16.53 9.39 -5.75
C SER A 7 -15.93 10.31 -4.68
N GLN A 8 -16.36 10.17 -3.42
CA GLN A 8 -15.90 10.95 -2.28
C GLN A 8 -16.06 10.15 -0.96
N LEU A 9 -15.07 10.23 -0.06
CA LEU A 9 -15.18 9.82 1.35
C LEU A 9 -14.52 10.90 2.22
N TYR A 10 -15.08 11.20 3.39
CA TYR A 10 -14.53 12.22 4.32
C TYR A 10 -14.21 13.57 3.66
N LYS A 11 -15.04 14.00 2.70
CA LYS A 11 -14.81 15.20 1.86
C LYS A 11 -13.54 15.16 0.99
N ILE A 12 -12.91 14.00 0.87
CA ILE A 12 -11.76 13.74 -0.01
C ILE A 12 -12.24 13.04 -1.28
N ARG A 13 -11.82 13.55 -2.44
CA ARG A 13 -12.10 12.95 -3.76
C ARG A 13 -11.51 11.54 -3.86
N CYS A 14 -12.32 10.62 -4.40
CA CYS A 14 -11.90 9.27 -4.77
C CYS A 14 -11.57 9.21 -6.27
N TYR A 15 -10.54 8.43 -6.59
CA TYR A 15 -10.26 7.99 -7.96
C TYR A 15 -10.67 6.51 -8.10
N LYS A 16 -11.08 6.10 -9.30
CA LYS A 16 -11.49 4.71 -9.56
C LYS A 16 -10.30 3.76 -9.58
N SER A 17 -9.18 4.23 -10.10
CA SER A 17 -7.89 3.55 -10.11
C SER A 17 -6.77 4.53 -9.76
N VAL A 18 -5.61 4.01 -9.36
CA VAL A 18 -4.37 4.80 -9.18
C VAL A 18 -3.99 5.56 -10.46
N PHE A 19 -4.25 4.97 -11.63
CA PHE A 19 -3.94 5.59 -12.93
C PHE A 19 -4.78 6.84 -13.24
N ASN A 20 -5.90 7.07 -12.54
CA ASN A 20 -6.70 8.28 -12.73
C ASN A 20 -6.21 9.46 -11.87
N ILE A 21 -5.19 9.26 -11.03
CA ILE A 21 -4.64 10.32 -10.21
C ILE A 21 -3.82 11.27 -11.11
N PRO A 22 -4.11 12.58 -11.12
CA PRO A 22 -3.48 13.52 -12.06
C PRO A 22 -2.00 13.79 -11.77
N LYS A 23 -1.52 13.48 -10.56
CA LYS A 23 -0.14 13.69 -10.16
C LYS A 23 0.73 12.55 -10.69
N LYS A 24 1.75 12.88 -11.49
CA LYS A 24 2.65 11.90 -12.12
C LYS A 24 3.52 11.10 -11.14
N SER A 25 3.64 11.52 -9.88
CA SER A 25 4.42 10.81 -8.86
C SER A 25 3.67 10.68 -7.54
N LEU A 26 3.69 9.47 -7.01
CA LEU A 26 3.15 9.11 -5.70
C LEU A 26 4.28 8.53 -4.85
N ASP A 27 4.51 9.15 -3.69
CA ASP A 27 5.60 8.74 -2.81
C ASP A 27 5.22 7.53 -1.96
N LEU A 28 3.94 7.42 -1.57
CA LEU A 28 3.42 6.36 -0.70
C LEU A 28 2.01 5.92 -1.12
N ALA A 29 1.81 4.61 -1.22
CA ALA A 29 0.49 3.96 -1.24
C ALA A 29 0.33 3.05 -0.03
N ILE A 30 -0.86 3.05 0.57
CA ILE A 30 -1.22 2.15 1.66
C ILE A 30 -2.39 1.30 1.18
N ASN A 31 -2.15 0.01 0.98
CA ASN A 31 -3.10 -0.94 0.43
C ASN A 31 -3.81 -1.66 1.58
N ILE A 32 -5.07 -1.25 1.81
CA ILE A 32 -5.98 -1.82 2.81
C ILE A 32 -7.15 -2.45 2.05
N LEU A 33 -6.93 -3.64 1.50
CA LEU A 33 -7.88 -4.29 0.59
C LEU A 33 -8.02 -5.80 0.89
N PRO A 34 -9.16 -6.42 0.53
CA PRO A 34 -9.29 -7.87 0.57
C PRO A 34 -8.22 -8.56 -0.29
N ILE A 35 -7.82 -9.78 0.08
CA ILE A 35 -6.78 -10.57 -0.60
C ILE A 35 -6.99 -10.62 -2.12
N LYS A 36 -8.25 -10.80 -2.55
CA LYS A 36 -8.63 -10.90 -3.97
C LYS A 36 -8.28 -9.66 -4.81
N SER A 37 -8.07 -8.51 -4.17
CA SER A 37 -7.85 -7.22 -4.85
C SER A 37 -6.51 -6.58 -4.51
N VAL A 38 -5.83 -7.04 -3.45
CA VAL A 38 -4.60 -6.40 -2.97
C VAL A 38 -3.41 -6.64 -3.90
N LEU A 39 -3.34 -7.80 -4.57
CA LEU A 39 -2.26 -8.11 -5.54
C LEU A 39 -2.42 -7.30 -6.83
N ASP A 40 -3.66 -7.10 -7.29
CA ASP A 40 -3.95 -6.21 -8.42
C ASP A 40 -3.56 -4.78 -8.08
N ALA A 41 -4.00 -4.27 -6.92
CA ALA A 41 -3.65 -2.93 -6.49
C ALA A 41 -2.13 -2.74 -6.28
N LEU A 42 -1.42 -3.79 -5.82
CA LEU A 42 0.03 -3.77 -5.69
C LEU A 42 0.71 -3.66 -7.06
N MET A 43 0.30 -4.48 -8.02
CA MET A 43 0.82 -4.40 -9.40
C MET A 43 0.53 -3.04 -10.02
N ASP A 44 -0.71 -2.54 -9.91
CA ASP A 44 -1.10 -1.21 -10.41
C ASP A 44 -0.23 -0.10 -9.80
N CYS A 45 0.09 -0.18 -8.50
CA CYS A 45 0.96 0.79 -7.84
C CYS A 45 2.41 0.71 -8.35
N ILE A 46 2.92 -0.49 -8.59
CA ILE A 46 4.26 -0.69 -9.17
C ILE A 46 4.31 -0.12 -10.58
N ASP A 47 3.29 -0.39 -11.39
CA ASP A 47 3.18 0.03 -12.79
C ASP A 47 3.01 1.54 -12.92
N PHE A 48 2.29 2.14 -11.98
CA PHE A 48 2.19 3.60 -11.84
C PHE A 48 3.53 4.24 -11.42
N GLY A 49 4.44 3.48 -10.81
CA GLY A 49 5.72 3.99 -10.29
C GLY A 49 5.60 4.60 -8.89
N VAL A 50 4.72 4.06 -8.04
CA VAL A 50 4.67 4.45 -6.63
C VAL A 50 5.97 4.06 -5.93
N LYS A 51 6.65 5.01 -5.27
CA LYS A 51 7.97 4.77 -4.67
C LYS A 51 7.94 3.83 -3.47
N SER A 52 6.94 3.98 -2.60
CA SER A 52 6.78 3.15 -1.40
C SER A 52 5.37 2.62 -1.30
N ILE A 53 5.21 1.34 -0.99
CA ILE A 53 3.91 0.67 -0.91
C ILE A 53 3.84 -0.10 0.41
N ILE A 54 2.84 0.16 1.23
CA ILE A 54 2.58 -0.58 2.47
C ILE A 54 1.37 -1.48 2.24
N ILE A 55 1.49 -2.75 2.59
CA ILE A 55 0.42 -3.75 2.52
C ILE A 55 0.03 -4.09 3.97
N GLU A 56 -1.19 -3.73 4.35
CA GLU A 56 -1.71 -4.07 5.69
C GLU A 56 -2.37 -5.47 5.69
N SER A 57 -2.78 -5.96 4.52
CA SER A 57 -3.58 -7.19 4.39
C SER A 57 -2.86 -8.47 4.83
N GLU A 58 -3.15 -8.97 6.02
CA GLU A 58 -2.48 -10.10 6.71
C GLU A 58 -2.46 -11.42 5.94
N LYS A 59 -3.57 -11.77 5.29
CA LYS A 59 -3.80 -13.14 4.80
C LYS A 59 -3.12 -13.48 3.47
N LEU A 60 -2.27 -12.61 2.93
CA LEU A 60 -1.71 -12.74 1.59
C LEU A 60 -0.85 -14.00 1.39
N PHE A 61 -0.23 -14.51 2.47
CA PHE A 61 0.64 -15.69 2.44
C PHE A 61 0.04 -16.96 3.03
N LEU A 62 -1.15 -16.87 3.64
CA LEU A 62 -1.77 -18.00 4.35
C LEU A 62 -2.65 -18.85 3.43
N GLU A 63 -3.16 -18.30 2.34
CA GLU A 63 -3.92 -19.06 1.37
C GLU A 63 -2.98 -19.82 0.42
N ASN A 64 -3.03 -21.15 0.45
CA ASN A 64 -2.40 -22.04 -0.53
C ASN A 64 -3.12 -21.98 -1.89
N ASN A 65 -3.27 -20.77 -2.45
CA ASN A 65 -3.90 -20.54 -3.74
C ASN A 65 -2.81 -20.42 -4.84
N PRO A 66 -2.77 -21.32 -5.84
CA PRO A 66 -1.78 -21.28 -6.91
C PRO A 66 -1.76 -19.98 -7.72
N ALA A 67 -2.92 -19.35 -7.94
CA ALA A 67 -3.02 -18.09 -8.68
C ALA A 67 -2.36 -16.94 -7.91
N ASN A 68 -2.57 -16.87 -6.58
CA ASN A 68 -1.92 -15.88 -5.73
C ASN A 68 -0.40 -16.07 -5.70
N LYS A 69 0.08 -17.32 -5.63
CA LYS A 69 1.52 -17.64 -5.67
C LYS A 69 2.16 -17.19 -6.97
N ARG A 70 1.52 -17.47 -8.11
CA ARG A 70 2.00 -17.03 -9.43
C ARG A 70 2.09 -15.50 -9.50
N LYS A 71 1.04 -14.80 -9.09
CA LYS A 71 0.99 -13.33 -9.15
C LYS A 71 1.99 -12.67 -8.21
N LEU A 72 2.20 -13.23 -7.01
CA LEU A 72 3.27 -12.81 -6.10
C LEU A 72 4.67 -12.99 -6.72
N ARG A 73 4.89 -14.08 -7.48
CA ARG A 73 6.16 -14.29 -8.18
C ARG A 73 6.38 -13.21 -9.26
N GLU A 74 5.37 -12.97 -10.10
CA GLU A 74 5.42 -11.93 -11.14
C GLU A 74 5.68 -10.53 -10.53
N ILE A 75 5.04 -10.22 -9.41
CA ILE A 75 5.28 -8.96 -8.67
C ILE A 75 6.72 -8.88 -8.16
N LYS A 76 7.26 -9.97 -7.59
CA LYS A 76 8.64 -10.00 -7.09
C LYS A 76 9.66 -9.82 -8.21
N GLU A 77 9.46 -10.51 -9.33
CA GLU A 77 10.29 -10.37 -10.54
C GLU A 77 10.29 -8.91 -11.01
N LYS A 78 9.10 -8.30 -11.14
CA LYS A 78 8.97 -6.90 -11.54
C LYS A 78 9.65 -5.91 -10.59
N ILE A 79 9.55 -6.16 -9.28
CA ILE A 79 10.23 -5.31 -8.28
C ILE A 79 11.75 -5.39 -8.46
N ASN A 80 12.29 -6.59 -8.67
CA ASN A 80 13.72 -6.84 -8.80
C ASN A 80 14.31 -6.29 -10.11
N GLU A 81 13.57 -6.35 -11.21
CA GLU A 81 14.09 -6.04 -12.54
C GLU A 81 14.16 -4.53 -12.83
N SER A 82 13.18 -3.75 -12.37
CA SER A 82 13.01 -2.40 -12.93
C SER A 82 12.20 -1.40 -12.10
N SER A 83 11.61 -1.80 -10.96
CA SER A 83 10.81 -0.87 -10.17
C SER A 83 11.67 -0.04 -9.21
N GLN A 84 11.37 1.26 -9.08
CA GLN A 84 11.83 2.07 -7.94
C GLN A 84 11.00 1.83 -6.66
N SER A 85 10.03 0.91 -6.72
CA SER A 85 9.07 0.67 -5.66
C SER A 85 9.67 -0.18 -4.55
N ARG A 86 9.50 0.26 -3.30
CA ARG A 86 9.77 -0.55 -2.10
C ARG A 86 8.46 -0.95 -1.45
N VAL A 87 8.37 -2.22 -1.05
CA VAL A 87 7.15 -2.80 -0.47
C VAL A 87 7.40 -3.19 1.00
N MET A 88 6.50 -2.78 1.89
CA MET A 88 6.48 -3.13 3.31
C MET A 88 5.19 -3.91 3.65
N GLY A 89 5.29 -4.85 4.58
CA GLY A 89 4.20 -5.80 4.90
C GLY A 89 4.38 -7.12 4.12
N PRO A 90 3.30 -7.88 3.89
CA PRO A 90 1.94 -7.74 4.42
C PRO A 90 1.88 -7.87 5.95
N ASN A 91 0.67 -7.73 6.51
CA ASN A 91 0.44 -7.78 7.96
C ASN A 91 1.27 -6.76 8.74
N SER A 92 1.37 -5.55 8.20
CA SER A 92 1.94 -4.44 8.97
C SER A 92 0.88 -3.86 9.91
N ILE A 93 1.32 -3.03 10.85
CA ILE A 93 0.48 -2.11 11.64
C ILE A 93 0.68 -0.67 11.16
N GLY A 94 1.28 -0.51 9.98
CA GLY A 94 1.78 0.75 9.44
C GLY A 94 3.06 1.24 10.10
N ILE A 95 3.34 2.51 9.82
CA ILE A 95 4.47 3.27 10.36
C ILE A 95 3.96 4.59 10.93
N TYR A 96 4.55 5.02 12.02
CA TYR A 96 4.33 6.35 12.57
C TYR A 96 5.65 7.12 12.61
N ASN A 97 5.64 8.32 12.06
CA ASN A 97 6.76 9.26 12.20
C ASN A 97 6.25 10.58 12.78
N ALA A 98 6.50 10.77 14.08
CA ALA A 98 6.05 11.95 14.83
C ALA A 98 6.82 13.23 14.47
N ILE A 99 8.07 13.11 14.05
CA ILE A 99 8.99 14.25 13.92
C ILE A 99 9.46 14.36 12.48
N LYS A 100 8.98 15.37 11.76
CA LYS A 100 9.30 15.54 10.32
C LYS A 100 10.80 15.72 10.04
N SER A 101 11.58 16.27 10.99
CA SER A 101 13.03 16.49 10.86
C SER A 101 13.89 15.30 11.29
N GLN A 102 13.29 14.24 11.85
CA GLN A 102 14.00 13.05 12.28
C GLN A 102 13.37 11.83 11.63
N LEU A 103 14.14 11.05 10.89
CA LEU A 103 13.68 9.77 10.34
C LEU A 103 13.64 8.73 11.47
N ARG A 104 12.65 8.84 12.36
CA ARG A 104 12.37 7.80 13.36
C ARG A 104 11.35 6.85 12.77
N PHE A 105 11.77 5.60 12.58
CA PHE A 105 10.88 4.51 12.21
C PHE A 105 10.26 3.95 13.49
N THR A 106 9.11 4.50 13.90
CA THR A 106 8.37 3.98 15.05
C THR A 106 7.23 3.12 14.53
N THR A 107 7.28 1.83 14.85
CA THR A 107 6.14 0.94 14.62
C THR A 107 5.06 1.26 15.66
N SER A 108 3.80 1.26 15.22
CA SER A 108 2.63 1.76 15.94
C SER A 108 2.17 0.82 17.08
N LEU A 109 3.04 0.54 18.05
CA LEU A 109 2.61 0.19 19.40
C LEU A 109 2.62 1.45 20.25
N ILE A 110 1.76 2.40 19.89
CA ILE A 110 1.50 3.58 20.71
C ILE A 110 0.12 3.38 21.29
N PHE A 111 0.04 3.29 22.63
CA PHE A 111 -1.23 3.25 23.33
C PHE A 111 -2.04 4.50 22.98
N PHE A 112 -3.35 4.33 22.74
CA PHE A 112 -4.25 5.38 22.24
C PHE A 112 -4.27 6.64 23.12
N ASP A 113 -4.04 6.48 24.43
CA ASP A 113 -3.92 7.55 25.43
C ASP A 113 -2.69 8.44 25.24
N ARG A 114 -1.68 8.00 24.49
CA ARG A 114 -0.46 8.77 24.17
C ARG A 114 -0.50 9.50 22.83
N PHE A 115 -1.64 9.49 22.15
CA PHE A 115 -1.80 10.26 20.92
C PHE A 115 -1.82 11.77 21.26
N PRO A 116 -1.04 12.62 20.58
CA PRO A 116 -1.17 14.06 20.73
C PRO A 116 -2.60 14.47 20.32
N LYS A 117 -3.30 15.15 21.23
CA LYS A 117 -4.66 15.70 21.00
C LYS A 117 -4.63 16.81 19.96
#